data_AF-A0A953FVW9-F1
#
_entry.id   AF-A0A953FVW9-F1
#
_cell.length_a   1.000
_cell.length_b   1.000
_cell.length_c   1.000
_cell.angle_alpha   90.00
_cell.angle_beta   90.00
_cell.angle_gamma   90.00
#
_symmetry.space_group_name_H-M   'P 1'
#
loop_
_entity.id
_entity.type
_entity.pdbx_description
1 polymer ?
#
loop_
_entity_poly.entity_id
_entity_poly.type
_entity_poly.pdbx_seq_one_letter_code
_entity_poly.pdbx_strand_id
1 'polypeptide(L)'
;MTLKSAASKIRSNFAELGNKFGALKFAPSRSQAQAVMFLLGVTLLTTGIAMHAGAQALEGATYNDDRIANSVNTLLLYLEGSFGALVMVAAGIGAILSSAFGQYRAALGCLVVAVGAFILRSFLNTFFNTEHIEAGGA
;
A
#
# COMPACT_ATOMS: atom_id res chain seq x y z
N MET A 1 -35.14 33.25 -29.88
CA MET A 1 -34.63 32.23 -28.95
C MET A 1 -33.88 32.98 -27.85
N THR A 2 -34.54 33.16 -26.70
CA THR A 2 -34.33 34.31 -25.80
C THR A 2 -33.30 34.04 -24.70
N LEU A 3 -32.43 35.02 -24.44
CA LEU A 3 -31.35 35.05 -23.43
C LEU A 3 -31.73 34.51 -22.03
N LYS A 4 -33.03 34.57 -21.67
CA LYS A 4 -33.57 34.03 -20.41
C LYS A 4 -33.40 32.51 -20.27
N SER A 5 -33.38 31.76 -21.37
CA SER A 5 -33.20 30.29 -21.38
C SER A 5 -31.76 29.86 -21.08
N ALA A 6 -30.77 30.64 -21.52
CA ALA A 6 -29.36 30.36 -21.26
C ALA A 6 -29.01 30.63 -19.79
N ALA A 7 -29.54 31.72 -19.22
CA ALA A 7 -29.32 32.08 -17.82
C ALA A 7 -29.89 31.06 -16.83
N SER A 8 -31.04 30.43 -17.12
CA SER A 8 -31.61 29.40 -16.25
C SER A 8 -30.82 28.09 -16.29
N LYS A 9 -30.30 27.70 -17.46
CA LYS A 9 -29.42 26.52 -17.63
C LYS A 9 -28.10 26.66 -16.86
N ILE A 10 -27.51 27.85 -16.82
CA ILE A 10 -26.26 28.09 -16.08
C ILE A 10 -26.51 27.96 -14.57
N ARG A 11 -27.63 28.50 -14.07
CA ARG A 11 -28.00 28.39 -12.64
C ARG A 11 -28.31 26.96 -12.22
N SER A 12 -29.01 26.17 -13.04
CA SER A 12 -29.31 24.78 -12.72
C SER A 12 -28.04 23.93 -12.70
N ASN A 13 -27.11 24.14 -13.64
CA ASN A 13 -25.84 23.42 -13.67
C ASN A 13 -24.95 23.74 -12.45
N PHE A 14 -24.94 24.99 -11.99
CA PHE A 14 -24.22 25.38 -10.77
C PHE A 14 -24.81 24.75 -9.50
N ALA A 15 -26.14 24.72 -9.39
CA ALA A 15 -26.82 24.07 -8.28
C ALA A 15 -26.62 22.55 -8.28
N GLU A 16 -26.60 21.93 -9.47
CA GLU A 16 -26.35 20.50 -9.61
C GLU A 16 -24.89 20.13 -9.30
N LEU A 17 -23.93 20.96 -9.68
CA LEU A 17 -22.52 20.84 -9.27
C LEU A 17 -22.35 21.02 -7.76
N GLY A 18 -23.01 22.02 -7.16
CA GLY A 18 -22.99 22.26 -5.72
C GLY A 18 -23.57 21.10 -4.92
N ASN A 19 -24.68 20.51 -5.38
CA ASN A 19 -25.26 19.32 -4.77
C ASN A 19 -24.40 18.07 -4.98
N LYS A 20 -23.75 17.91 -6.13
CA LYS A 20 -22.80 16.81 -6.37
C LYS A 20 -21.56 16.91 -5.48
N PHE A 21 -20.99 18.11 -5.31
CA PHE A 21 -19.88 18.34 -4.38
C PHE A 21 -20.29 18.19 -2.91
N GLY A 22 -21.48 18.67 -2.55
CA GLY A 22 -22.05 18.50 -1.20
C GLY A 22 -22.31 17.04 -0.87
N ALA A 23 -22.90 16.28 -1.79
CA ALA A 23 -23.12 14.84 -1.64
C ALA A 23 -21.81 14.05 -1.55
N LEU A 24 -20.78 14.45 -2.30
CA LEU A 24 -19.45 13.83 -2.25
C LEU A 24 -18.81 13.93 -0.85
N LYS A 25 -19.11 14.99 -0.10
CA LYS A 25 -18.56 15.24 1.24
C LYS A 25 -19.25 14.43 2.34
N PHE A 26 -20.55 14.12 2.19
CA PHE A 26 -21.36 13.50 3.24
C PHE A 26 -21.77 12.04 2.95
N ALA A 27 -21.72 11.58 1.70
CA ALA A 27 -22.05 10.20 1.31
C ALA A 27 -21.24 9.77 0.08
N PRO A 28 -19.98 9.35 0.24
CA PRO A 28 -19.15 8.92 -0.88
C PRO A 28 -19.74 7.65 -1.52
N SER A 29 -19.92 7.67 -2.84
CA SER A 29 -20.39 6.49 -3.56
C SER A 29 -19.34 5.37 -3.50
N ARG A 30 -19.76 4.11 -3.63
CA ARG A 30 -18.82 2.96 -3.64
C ARG A 30 -17.69 3.10 -4.67
N SER A 31 -18.00 3.64 -5.86
CA SER A 31 -16.99 3.85 -6.89
C SER A 31 -16.02 4.98 -6.53
N GLN A 32 -16.49 6.04 -5.87
CA GLN A 32 -15.65 7.14 -5.42
C GLN A 32 -14.72 6.72 -4.28
N ALA A 33 -15.23 5.99 -3.29
CA ALA A 33 -14.41 5.46 -2.20
C ALA A 33 -13.32 4.51 -2.73
N GLN A 34 -13.65 3.63 -3.69
CA GLN A 34 -12.70 2.72 -4.30
C GLN A 34 -11.63 3.47 -5.12
N ALA A 35 -12.01 4.51 -5.87
CA ALA A 35 -11.07 5.33 -6.62
C ALA A 35 -10.12 6.12 -5.71
N VAL A 36 -10.63 6.65 -4.59
CA VAL A 36 -9.82 7.38 -3.60
C VAL A 36 -8.83 6.43 -2.92
N MET A 37 -9.27 5.25 -2.48
CA MET A 37 -8.38 4.25 -1.87
C MET A 37 -7.31 3.78 -2.87
N PHE A 38 -7.68 3.59 -4.14
CA PHE A 38 -6.73 3.23 -5.19
C PHE A 38 -5.70 4.33 -5.43
N LEU A 39 -6.14 5.59 -5.57
CA LEU A 39 -5.23 6.74 -5.75
C LEU A 39 -4.29 6.90 -4.56
N LEU A 40 -4.80 6.75 -3.34
CA LEU A 40 -4.01 6.86 -2.12
C LEU A 40 -2.96 5.73 -2.04
N GLY A 41 -3.32 4.51 -2.43
CA GLY A 41 -2.37 3.40 -2.53
C GLY A 41 -1.28 3.64 -3.58
N VAL A 42 -1.66 4.14 -4.77
CA VAL A 42 -0.70 4.45 -5.84
C VAL A 42 0.25 5.58 -5.42
N THR A 43 -0.24 6.65 -4.79
CA THR A 43 0.64 7.74 -4.33
C THR A 43 1.59 7.29 -3.23
N LEU A 44 1.13 6.49 -2.27
CA LEU A 44 2.02 5.93 -1.24
C LEU A 44 3.12 5.06 -1.85
N LEU A 45 2.76 4.23 -2.84
CA LEU A 45 3.71 3.35 -3.53
C LEU A 45 4.72 4.16 -4.36
N THR A 46 4.28 5.13 -5.15
CA THR A 46 5.18 5.95 -5.99
C THR A 46 6.12 6.80 -5.15
N THR A 47 5.64 7.35 -4.02
CA THR A 47 6.49 8.13 -3.09
C THR A 47 7.53 7.24 -2.43
N GLY A 48 7.15 6.03 -2.01
CA GLY A 48 8.09 5.04 -1.45
C GLY A 48 9.19 4.62 -2.44
N ILE A 49 8.85 4.39 -3.70
CA ILE A 49 9.82 4.03 -4.75
C ILE A 49 10.75 5.22 -5.06
N ALA A 50 10.23 6.44 -5.15
CA ALA A 50 11.03 7.63 -5.46
C ALA A 50 12.08 7.93 -4.38
N MET A 51 11.74 7.74 -3.10
CA MET A 51 12.71 7.89 -1.99
C MET A 51 13.84 6.85 -2.06
N HIS A 52 13.54 5.63 -2.51
CA HIS A 52 14.55 4.58 -2.68
C HIS A 52 15.46 4.82 -3.89
N ALA A 53 14.92 5.36 -4.99
CA ALA A 53 15.71 5.72 -6.16
C ALA A 53 16.78 6.78 -5.83
N GLY A 54 16.47 7.73 -4.94
CA GLY A 54 17.43 8.72 -4.44
C GLY A 54 18.60 8.11 -3.65
N ALA A 55 18.37 6.98 -2.96
CA ALA A 55 19.42 6.28 -2.23
C ALA A 55 20.40 5.52 -3.15
N GLN A 56 19.98 5.19 -4.38
CA GLN A 56 20.82 4.52 -5.38
C GLN A 56 21.75 5.48 -6.15
N ALA A 57 21.53 6.79 -6.07
CA ALA A 57 22.28 7.80 -6.84
C ALA A 57 23.65 8.17 -6.23
N LEU A 58 24.12 7.49 -5.18
CA LEU A 58 25.50 7.62 -4.71
C LEU A 58 26.45 6.97 -5.75
N GLU A 59 27.01 7.80 -6.63
CA GLU A 59 28.03 7.45 -7.62
C GLU A 59 29.25 6.76 -6.98
N GLY A 60 29.68 5.63 -7.57
CA GLY A 60 30.88 4.89 -7.15
C GLY A 60 30.69 3.38 -6.91
N ALA A 61 29.66 2.75 -7.49
CA ALA A 61 29.47 1.30 -7.38
C ALA A 61 30.23 0.56 -8.49
N THR A 62 31.52 0.29 -8.28
CA THR A 62 32.14 -0.91 -8.86
C THR A 62 31.27 -2.12 -8.50
N TYR A 63 31.10 -3.06 -9.45
CA TYR A 63 30.35 -4.31 -9.25
C TYR A 63 31.05 -5.09 -8.14
N ASN A 64 30.58 -4.87 -6.92
CA ASN A 64 31.14 -5.44 -5.71
C ASN A 64 30.06 -6.37 -5.18
N ASP A 65 30.30 -7.68 -5.28
CA ASP A 65 29.37 -8.72 -4.81
C ASP A 65 29.01 -8.50 -3.33
N ASP A 66 29.90 -7.89 -2.55
CA ASP A 66 29.63 -7.50 -1.17
C ASP A 66 28.52 -6.45 -1.06
N ARG A 67 28.41 -5.51 -2.00
CA ARG A 67 27.33 -4.50 -2.00
C ARG A 67 25.99 -5.11 -2.40
N ILE A 68 25.99 -6.07 -3.33
CA ILE A 68 24.78 -6.80 -3.72
C ILE A 68 24.32 -7.67 -2.56
N ALA A 69 25.22 -8.44 -1.95
CA ALA A 69 24.94 -9.24 -0.78
C ALA A 69 24.40 -8.38 0.38
N ASN A 70 25.01 -7.22 0.65
CA ASN A 70 24.58 -6.33 1.73
C ASN A 70 23.22 -5.66 1.43
N SER A 71 22.94 -5.33 0.16
CA SER A 71 21.64 -4.79 -0.25
C SER A 71 20.52 -5.84 -0.15
N VAL A 72 20.78 -7.08 -0.57
CA VAL A 72 19.85 -8.20 -0.42
C VAL A 72 19.61 -8.49 1.06
N ASN A 73 20.66 -8.54 1.87
CA ASN A 73 20.55 -8.72 3.32
C ASN A 73 19.68 -7.63 3.97
N THR A 74 19.90 -6.36 3.59
CA THR A 74 19.10 -5.24 4.08
C THR A 74 17.62 -5.38 3.69
N LEU A 75 17.33 -5.78 2.45
CA LEU A 75 15.95 -6.01 1.98
C LEU A 75 15.28 -7.17 2.72
N LEU A 76 16.01 -8.26 2.94
CA LEU A 76 15.52 -9.42 3.69
C LEU A 76 15.23 -9.06 5.15
N LEU A 77 16.13 -8.32 5.81
CA LEU A 77 15.91 -7.80 7.16
C LEU A 77 14.69 -6.87 7.25
N TYR A 78 14.48 -6.03 6.23
CA TYR A 78 13.31 -5.14 6.20
C TYR A 78 12.01 -5.94 6.04
N LEU A 79 12.00 -6.95 5.15
CA LEU A 79 10.87 -7.85 4.93
C LEU A 79 10.58 -8.75 6.13
N GLU A 80 11.60 -9.20 6.86
CA GLU A 80 11.47 -9.99 8.08
C GLU A 80 10.99 -9.14 9.28
N GLY A 81 11.43 -7.87 9.34
CA GLY A 81 11.23 -6.99 10.47
C GLY A 81 9.89 -6.26 10.48
N SER A 82 9.96 -4.95 10.66
CA SER A 82 8.79 -4.09 10.90
C SER A 82 7.85 -4.01 9.69
N PHE A 83 8.36 -4.10 8.47
CA PHE A 83 7.54 -3.99 7.26
C PHE A 83 6.69 -5.25 7.02
N GLY A 84 7.26 -6.45 7.17
CA GLY A 84 6.49 -7.70 7.08
C GLY A 84 5.40 -7.79 8.16
N ALA A 85 5.72 -7.35 9.38
CA ALA A 85 4.75 -7.24 10.46
C ALA A 85 3.62 -6.22 10.15
N LEU A 86 3.97 -5.05 9.59
CA LEU A 86 3.01 -4.02 9.21
C LEU A 86 2.06 -4.51 8.12
N VAL A 87 2.57 -5.16 7.08
CA VAL A 87 1.75 -5.73 6.00
C VAL A 87 0.82 -6.82 6.52
N MET A 88 1.30 -7.71 7.39
CA MET A 88 0.49 -8.76 8.02
C MET A 88 -0.67 -8.16 8.83
N VAL A 89 -0.39 -7.17 9.69
CA VAL A 89 -1.42 -6.57 10.55
C VAL A 89 -2.42 -5.76 9.73
N ALA A 90 -1.96 -4.95 8.77
CA ALA A 90 -2.84 -4.19 7.89
C ALA A 90 -3.76 -5.10 7.07
N ALA A 91 -3.23 -6.19 6.51
CA ALA A 91 -4.00 -7.19 5.79
C ALA A 91 -4.98 -7.95 6.70
N GLY A 92 -4.56 -8.29 7.92
CA GLY A 92 -5.42 -8.94 8.92
C GLY A 92 -6.62 -8.06 9.32
N ILE A 93 -6.40 -6.79 9.60
CA ILE A 93 -7.47 -5.83 9.90
C ILE A 93 -8.39 -5.66 8.68
N GLY A 94 -7.81 -5.56 7.48
CA GLY A 94 -8.57 -5.51 6.22
C GLY A 94 -9.47 -6.73 6.02
N ALA A 95 -9.01 -7.92 6.39
CA ALA A 95 -9.79 -9.15 6.31
C ALA A 95 -10.99 -9.13 7.27
N ILE A 96 -10.79 -8.67 8.52
CA ILE A 96 -11.86 -8.54 9.53
C ILE A 96 -12.92 -7.54 9.06
N LEU A 97 -12.51 -6.35 8.61
CA LEU A 97 -13.43 -5.32 8.12
C LEU A 97 -14.19 -5.77 6.87
N SER A 98 -13.51 -6.43 5.92
CA SER A 98 -14.16 -6.96 4.72
C SER A 98 -15.18 -8.06 5.05
N SER A 99 -14.90 -8.89 6.05
CA SER A 99 -15.83 -9.90 6.57
C SER A 99 -17.06 -9.24 7.19
N ALA A 100 -16.87 -8.19 7.99
CA ALA A 100 -17.95 -7.44 8.61
C ALA A 100 -18.89 -6.75 7.60
N PHE A 101 -18.37 -6.31 6.45
CA PHE A 101 -19.17 -5.74 5.36
C PHE A 101 -19.77 -6.78 4.40
N GLY A 102 -19.65 -8.07 4.70
CA GLY A 102 -20.20 -9.15 3.87
C GLY A 102 -19.45 -9.38 2.56
N GLN A 103 -18.26 -8.79 2.38
CA GLN A 103 -17.43 -8.97 1.19
C GLN A 103 -16.48 -10.15 1.34
N TYR A 104 -17.04 -11.36 1.25
CA TYR A 104 -16.30 -12.61 1.45
C TYR A 104 -15.06 -12.76 0.55
N ARG A 105 -15.14 -12.38 -0.73
CA ARG A 105 -14.01 -12.46 -1.66
C ARG A 105 -12.85 -11.52 -1.29
N ALA A 106 -13.17 -10.32 -0.83
CA ALA A 106 -12.15 -9.36 -0.38
C ALA A 106 -11.52 -9.84 0.93
N ALA A 107 -12.32 -10.36 1.86
CA ALA A 107 -11.84 -10.92 3.12
C ALA A 107 -10.86 -12.08 2.90
N LEU A 108 -11.16 -13.00 1.98
CA LEU A 108 -10.25 -14.09 1.62
C LEU A 108 -8.95 -13.57 0.99
N GLY A 109 -9.02 -12.56 0.11
CA GLY A 109 -7.83 -11.95 -0.48
C GLY A 109 -6.91 -11.35 0.59
N CYS A 110 -7.47 -10.56 1.52
CA CYS A 110 -6.72 -9.99 2.64
C CYS A 110 -6.15 -11.06 3.58
N LEU A 111 -6.90 -12.14 3.82
CA LEU A 111 -6.44 -13.25 4.65
C LEU A 111 -5.24 -13.98 4.03
N VAL A 112 -5.27 -14.26 2.73
CA VAL A 112 -4.15 -14.89 2.02
C VAL A 112 -2.90 -14.02 2.08
N VAL A 113 -3.04 -12.70 1.91
CA VAL A 113 -1.90 -11.77 2.01
C VAL A 113 -1.31 -11.75 3.43
N ALA A 114 -2.15 -11.74 4.48
CA ALA A 114 -1.69 -11.79 5.86
C ALA A 114 -0.93 -13.10 6.17
N VAL A 115 -1.46 -14.24 5.73
CA VAL A 115 -0.82 -15.55 5.90
C VAL A 115 0.47 -15.65 5.08
N GLY A 116 0.49 -15.13 3.85
CA GLY A 116 1.68 -15.08 3.00
C GLY A 116 2.82 -14.28 3.65
N ALA A 117 2.52 -13.11 4.20
CA ALA A 117 3.50 -12.30 4.94
C ALA A 117 4.01 -13.02 6.20
N PHE A 118 3.15 -13.77 6.89
CA PHE A 118 3.53 -14.57 8.06
C PHE A 118 4.46 -15.72 7.70
N ILE A 119 4.14 -16.46 6.63
CA ILE A 119 4.96 -17.56 6.14
C ILE A 119 6.31 -17.03 5.67
N LEU A 120 6.35 -15.95 4.91
CA LEU A 120 7.59 -15.34 4.43
C LEU A 120 8.50 -14.95 5.59
N ARG A 121 7.95 -14.29 6.62
CA ARG A 121 8.70 -13.91 7.83
C ARG A 121 9.23 -15.12 8.60
N SER A 122 8.41 -16.17 8.72
CA SER A 122 8.81 -17.41 9.40
C SER A 122 9.90 -18.16 8.63
N PHE A 123 9.81 -18.20 7.31
CA PHE A 123 10.82 -18.80 6.44
C PHE A 123 12.15 -18.05 6.52
N LEU A 124 12.12 -16.71 6.45
CA LEU A 124 13.33 -15.91 6.52
C LEU A 124 14.05 -16.09 7.85
N ASN A 125 13.32 -16.04 8.98
CA ASN A 125 13.91 -16.30 10.29
C ASN A 125 14.46 -17.74 10.40
N THR A 126 13.76 -18.75 9.85
CA THR A 126 14.23 -20.15 9.98
C THR A 126 15.50 -20.42 9.16
N PHE A 127 15.63 -19.86 7.96
CA PHE A 127 16.72 -20.19 7.03
C PHE A 127 17.88 -19.19 7.02
N PHE A 128 17.66 -17.95 7.47
CA PHE A 128 18.67 -16.89 7.43
C PHE A 128 19.06 -16.34 8.81
N ASN A 129 18.56 -16.93 9.90
CA ASN A 129 19.02 -16.56 11.24
C ASN A 129 20.39 -17.19 11.54
N THR A 130 21.44 -16.42 11.27
CA THR A 130 22.86 -16.76 11.49
C THR A 130 23.30 -16.66 12.96
N GLU A 131 22.45 -16.24 13.90
CA GLU A 131 22.81 -16.17 15.33
C GLU A 131 23.26 -17.53 15.89
N HIS A 132 22.87 -18.64 15.25
CA HIS A 132 23.27 -19.99 15.65
C HIS A 132 24.61 -20.48 15.07
N ILE A 133 25.27 -19.73 14.17
CA ILE A 133 26.53 -20.16 13.54
C ILE A 133 27.77 -19.54 14.23
N GLU A 134 27.65 -18.36 14.87
CA GLU A 134 28.80 -17.70 15.52
C GLU A 134 28.99 -18.04 17.02
N ALA A 135 28.00 -18.64 17.68
CA ALA A 135 28.11 -19.03 19.10
C ALA A 135 28.97 -20.30 19.37
N GLY A 136 29.54 -20.92 18.33
CA GLY A 136 30.36 -22.13 18.42
C GLY A 136 31.82 -21.96 17.98
N GLY A 137 32.28 -20.74 17.72
CA GLY A 137 33.63 -20.43 17.26
C GLY A 137 34.40 -19.55 18.25
N ALA A 138 34.63 -20.05 19.45
CA ALA A 138 35.66 -19.56 20.38
C ALA A 138 36.72 -20.66 20.57
#